data_AF-A0A964TX53-F1
#
_entry.id   AF-A0A964TX53-F1
#
_cell.length_a   1.000
_cell.length_b   1.000
_cell.length_c   1.000
_cell.angle_alpha   90.00
_cell.angle_beta   90.00
_cell.angle_gamma   90.00
#
_symmetry.space_group_name_H-M   'P 1'
#
loop_
_entity.id
_entity.type
_entity.pdbx_description
1 polymer ?
#
loop_
_entity_poly.entity_id
_entity_poly.type
_entity_poly.pdbx_seq_one_letter_code
_entity_poly.pdbx_strand_id
1 'polypeptide(L)'
;MKITLRTLGCGVSAPGLPDLESLSHALAGKDPGTEMPGAAGISLLSPRERRRCPATVKLSMAAAEQACRAAGVEPDRPDAVFTSGMGDLAISDYMCRTLAETPDLLSPMRFHNSVHNAAAGYWSIGAGARGDVTALSGATDSLVTGLIEAAARVHCDRRPVLLVVYDMLADGPMRAVWQARHPFACAFLLGPAAPGSANLELSPEDGVREDDCPPLPSALAERVADNPAARALHLLALVSGHHDAPLRLAAAQGPGLRIARRT
;
A
#
# COMPACT_ATOMS: atom_id res chain seq x y z
N MET A 1 -2.05 9.06 22.30
CA MET A 1 -1.68 7.67 22.63
C MET A 1 -0.48 7.28 21.78
N LYS A 2 0.54 6.59 22.34
CA LYS A 2 1.69 6.12 21.56
C LYS A 2 1.60 4.61 21.38
N ILE A 3 1.84 4.12 20.17
CA ILE A 3 1.87 2.68 19.87
C ILE A 3 3.29 2.31 19.45
N THR A 4 3.83 1.24 20.03
CA THR A 4 5.10 0.65 19.61
C THR A 4 4.85 -0.69 18.95
N LEU A 5 5.38 -0.86 17.75
CA LEU A 5 5.28 -2.06 16.94
C LEU A 5 6.61 -2.33 16.24
N ARG A 6 6.74 -3.45 15.53
CA ARG A 6 7.90 -3.72 14.67
C ARG A 6 7.45 -4.04 13.25
N THR A 7 8.35 -3.82 12.31
CA THR A 7 8.15 -4.27 10.92
C THR A 7 8.81 -5.63 10.76
N LEU A 8 8.01 -6.64 10.43
CA LEU A 8 8.43 -8.03 10.21
C LEU A 8 8.91 -8.26 8.78
N GLY A 9 8.31 -7.57 7.81
CA GLY A 9 8.65 -7.65 6.40
C GLY A 9 8.02 -6.51 5.61
N CYS A 10 8.59 -6.21 4.44
CA CYS A 10 8.12 -5.16 3.54
C CYS A 10 8.01 -5.67 2.11
N GLY A 11 7.27 -4.95 1.29
CA GLY A 11 7.20 -5.18 -0.16
C GLY A 11 6.88 -3.89 -0.91
N VAL A 12 7.27 -3.83 -2.18
CA VAL A 12 6.98 -2.70 -3.06
C VAL A 12 6.71 -3.23 -4.48
N SER A 13 5.77 -2.60 -5.17
CA SER A 13 5.48 -2.88 -6.57
C SER A 13 5.02 -1.60 -7.25
N ALA A 14 5.86 -1.05 -8.12
CA ALA A 14 5.59 0.14 -8.91
C ALA A 14 6.48 0.15 -10.18
N PRO A 15 6.22 1.01 -11.18
CA PRO A 15 7.09 1.16 -12.34
C PRO A 15 8.56 1.37 -11.95
N GLY A 16 9.44 0.49 -12.41
CA GLY A 16 10.88 0.50 -12.05
C GLY A 16 11.22 0.03 -10.64
N LEU A 17 10.22 -0.31 -9.83
CA LEU A 17 10.36 -0.79 -8.46
C LEU A 17 9.58 -2.10 -8.28
N PRO A 18 10.02 -3.20 -8.93
CA PRO A 18 9.34 -4.49 -8.81
C PRO A 18 9.51 -5.14 -7.43
N ASP A 19 10.55 -4.77 -6.68
CA ASP A 19 10.93 -5.36 -5.40
C ASP A 19 11.78 -4.41 -4.52
N LEU A 20 12.06 -4.84 -3.29
CA LEU A 20 12.88 -4.08 -2.33
C LEU A 20 14.35 -3.96 -2.73
N GLU A 21 14.88 -4.87 -3.55
CA GLU A 21 16.26 -4.78 -4.05
C GLU A 21 16.40 -3.59 -5.00
N SER A 22 15.46 -3.47 -5.93
CA SER A 22 15.34 -2.32 -6.85
C SER A 22 15.14 -1.02 -6.07
N LEU A 23 14.35 -1.04 -5.00
CA LEU A 23 14.21 0.11 -4.11
C LEU A 23 15.52 0.47 -3.39
N SER A 24 16.28 -0.51 -2.90
CA SER A 24 17.58 -0.26 -2.27
C SER A 24 18.55 0.40 -3.24
N HIS A 25 18.53 -0.02 -4.50
CA HIS A 25 19.30 0.61 -5.58
C HIS A 25 18.86 2.05 -5.85
N ALA A 26 17.55 2.30 -5.85
CA ALA A 26 17.00 3.65 -6.03
C ALA A 26 17.33 4.58 -4.85
N LEU A 27 17.29 4.07 -3.61
CA LEU A 27 17.73 4.78 -2.41
C LEU A 27 19.23 5.13 -2.45
N ALA A 28 20.04 4.30 -3.12
CA ALA A 28 21.45 4.58 -3.39
C ALA A 28 21.68 5.53 -4.58
N GLY A 29 20.61 6.09 -5.17
CA GLY A 29 20.68 7.08 -6.25
C GLY A 29 20.70 6.51 -7.67
N LYS A 30 20.49 5.19 -7.85
CA LYS A 30 20.30 4.63 -9.19
C LYS A 30 18.90 4.97 -9.72
N ASP A 31 18.77 5.16 -11.03
CA ASP A 31 17.47 5.35 -11.66
C ASP A 31 16.66 4.04 -11.56
N PRO A 32 15.46 4.04 -10.94
CA PRO A 32 14.59 2.86 -10.93
C PRO A 32 14.02 2.51 -12.31
N GLY A 33 14.00 3.45 -13.26
CA GLY A 33 13.33 3.28 -14.53
C GLY A 33 11.80 3.35 -14.42
N THR A 34 11.11 2.89 -15.46
CA THR A 34 9.65 3.09 -15.64
C THR A 34 8.90 1.82 -16.07
N GLU A 35 9.57 0.67 -16.10
CA GLU A 35 8.95 -0.57 -16.54
C GLU A 35 7.93 -1.08 -15.52
N MET A 36 6.72 -1.38 -15.97
CA MET A 36 5.68 -1.96 -15.12
C MET A 36 6.10 -3.35 -14.62
N PRO A 37 5.99 -3.63 -13.31
CA PRO A 37 6.23 -4.97 -12.79
C PRO A 37 5.31 -5.99 -13.46
N GLY A 38 5.89 -7.10 -13.90
CA GLY A 38 5.12 -8.22 -14.44
C GLY A 38 4.28 -8.92 -13.36
N ALA A 39 3.20 -9.59 -13.77
CA ALA A 39 2.36 -10.38 -12.86
C ALA A 39 2.94 -11.77 -12.49
N ALA A 40 4.14 -12.10 -12.99
CA ALA A 40 4.76 -13.42 -12.80
C ALA A 40 5.15 -13.69 -11.33
N GLY A 41 5.40 -12.64 -10.55
CA GLY A 41 5.77 -12.75 -9.13
C GLY A 41 4.60 -13.00 -8.17
N ILE A 42 3.35 -13.06 -8.67
CA ILE A 42 2.14 -13.29 -7.86
C ILE A 42 1.88 -14.80 -7.81
N SER A 43 2.17 -15.45 -6.69
CA SER A 43 2.03 -16.89 -6.53
C SER A 43 0.65 -17.32 -5.98
N LEU A 44 -0.03 -16.43 -5.25
CA LEU A 44 -1.30 -16.74 -4.56
C LEU A 44 -2.52 -16.77 -5.47
N LEU A 45 -2.40 -16.30 -6.71
CA LEU A 45 -3.46 -16.35 -7.71
C LEU A 45 -3.14 -17.43 -8.74
N SER A 46 -4.13 -18.24 -9.14
CA SER A 46 -3.96 -19.16 -10.26
C SER A 46 -3.65 -18.40 -11.56
N PRO A 47 -3.04 -19.04 -12.58
CA PRO A 47 -2.82 -18.40 -13.88
C PRO A 47 -4.09 -17.81 -14.51
N ARG A 48 -5.26 -18.43 -14.26
CA ARG A 48 -6.55 -17.94 -14.73
C ARG A 48 -6.98 -16.67 -14.00
N GLU A 49 -6.81 -16.62 -12.67
CA GLU A 49 -7.13 -15.44 -11.87
C GLU A 49 -6.18 -14.29 -12.19
N ARG A 50 -4.87 -14.53 -12.30
CA ARG A 50 -3.89 -13.52 -12.73
C ARG A 50 -4.22 -12.89 -14.07
N ARG A 51 -4.81 -13.64 -15.01
CA ARG A 51 -5.23 -13.07 -16.29
C ARG A 51 -6.48 -12.21 -16.19
N ARG A 52 -7.36 -12.48 -15.23
CA ARG A 52 -8.68 -11.86 -15.10
C ARG A 52 -8.75 -10.75 -14.07
N CYS A 53 -7.86 -10.75 -13.08
CA CYS A 53 -7.86 -9.74 -12.04
C CYS A 53 -7.39 -8.38 -12.60
N PRO A 54 -7.90 -7.27 -12.06
CA PRO A 54 -7.49 -5.93 -12.46
C PRO A 54 -6.02 -5.62 -12.12
N ALA A 55 -5.50 -4.53 -12.69
CA ALA A 55 -4.14 -4.08 -12.42
C ALA A 55 -3.93 -3.66 -10.95
N THR A 56 -4.93 -3.04 -10.31
CA THR A 56 -4.96 -2.75 -8.86
C THR A 56 -4.63 -3.99 -8.03
N VAL A 57 -5.33 -5.09 -8.31
CA VAL A 57 -5.17 -6.36 -7.60
C VAL A 57 -3.78 -6.92 -7.84
N LYS A 58 -3.28 -6.91 -9.07
CA LYS A 58 -1.94 -7.43 -9.36
C LYS A 58 -0.85 -6.70 -8.58
N LEU A 59 -0.92 -5.37 -8.58
CA LEU A 59 0.09 -4.53 -7.95
C LEU A 59 0.09 -4.69 -6.42
N SER A 60 -1.10 -4.63 -5.81
CA SER A 60 -1.26 -4.80 -4.36
C SER A 60 -0.87 -6.21 -3.90
N MET A 61 -1.29 -7.25 -4.62
CA MET A 61 -0.93 -8.64 -4.34
C MET A 61 0.59 -8.87 -4.41
N ALA A 62 1.27 -8.30 -5.41
CA ALA A 62 2.72 -8.43 -5.55
C ALA A 62 3.47 -7.85 -4.35
N ALA A 63 3.09 -6.65 -3.90
CA ALA A 63 3.69 -6.04 -2.71
C ALA A 63 3.37 -6.83 -1.43
N ALA A 64 2.12 -7.28 -1.28
CA ALA A 64 1.66 -8.07 -0.14
C ALA A 64 2.44 -9.39 0.01
N GLU A 65 2.58 -10.16 -1.07
CA GLU A 65 3.33 -11.41 -1.08
C GLU A 65 4.81 -11.20 -0.75
N GLN A 66 5.42 -10.10 -1.23
CA GLN A 66 6.79 -9.74 -0.85
C GLN A 66 6.94 -9.51 0.66
N ALA A 67 6.01 -8.79 1.28
CA ALA A 67 6.08 -8.52 2.73
C ALA A 67 5.98 -9.80 3.56
N CYS A 68 5.06 -10.71 3.21
CA CYS A 68 4.94 -12.02 3.86
C CYS A 68 6.21 -12.88 3.66
N ARG A 69 6.72 -12.93 2.42
CA ARG A 69 7.93 -13.69 2.08
C ARG A 69 9.16 -13.16 2.83
N ALA A 70 9.34 -11.85 2.87
CA ALA A 70 10.45 -11.20 3.58
C ALA A 70 10.41 -11.48 5.09
N ALA A 71 9.22 -11.65 5.66
CA ALA A 71 9.03 -11.99 7.06
C ALA A 71 9.10 -13.49 7.37
N GLY A 72 9.09 -14.36 6.35
CA GLY A 72 8.94 -15.81 6.53
C GLY A 72 7.59 -16.19 7.16
N VAL A 73 6.55 -15.40 6.93
CA VAL A 73 5.20 -15.63 7.48
C VAL A 73 4.28 -16.10 6.38
N GLU A 74 3.56 -17.20 6.63
CA GLU A 74 2.56 -17.72 5.71
C GLU A 74 1.44 -16.68 5.49
N PRO A 75 1.05 -16.39 4.22
CA PRO A 75 0.05 -15.38 3.89
C PRO A 75 -1.34 -15.56 4.53
N ASP A 76 -1.69 -16.77 4.98
CA ASP A 76 -2.98 -17.10 5.59
C ASP A 76 -3.09 -16.66 7.07
N ARG A 77 -1.96 -16.30 7.70
CA ARG A 77 -1.86 -16.03 9.14
C ARG A 77 -2.21 -14.61 9.59
N PRO A 78 -1.73 -13.53 8.95
CA PRO A 78 -1.97 -12.19 9.46
C PRO A 78 -3.40 -11.73 9.15
N ASP A 79 -3.97 -10.91 10.04
CA ASP A 79 -5.06 -10.02 9.65
C ASP A 79 -4.53 -9.01 8.62
N ALA A 80 -5.39 -8.44 7.79
CA ALA A 80 -4.95 -7.54 6.73
C ALA A 80 -5.78 -6.25 6.63
N VAL A 81 -5.08 -5.16 6.32
CA VAL A 81 -5.65 -3.85 6.03
C VAL A 81 -5.17 -3.43 4.65
N PHE A 82 -6.09 -3.36 3.69
CA PHE A 82 -5.87 -2.85 2.35
C PHE A 82 -6.37 -1.42 2.29
N THR A 83 -5.53 -0.46 1.91
CA THR A 83 -5.90 0.95 1.87
C THR A 83 -5.56 1.56 0.51
N SER A 84 -6.51 2.29 -0.06
CA SER A 84 -6.36 3.00 -1.34
C SER A 84 -7.24 4.24 -1.34
N GLY A 85 -6.72 5.33 -1.91
CA GLY A 85 -7.46 6.58 -2.03
C GLY A 85 -8.75 6.40 -2.82
N MET A 86 -8.65 5.80 -4.01
CA MET A 86 -9.79 5.70 -4.94
C MET A 86 -10.13 4.28 -5.39
N GLY A 87 -9.35 3.27 -5.00
CA GLY A 87 -9.53 1.90 -5.51
C GLY A 87 -9.22 1.79 -7.00
N ASP A 88 -10.06 1.07 -7.75
CA ASP A 88 -9.88 0.89 -9.20
C ASP A 88 -10.64 1.95 -10.01
N LEU A 89 -9.93 3.04 -10.33
CA LEU A 89 -10.45 4.15 -11.14
C LEU A 89 -10.83 3.73 -12.56
N ALA A 90 -10.06 2.83 -13.18
CA ALA A 90 -10.31 2.39 -14.55
C ALA A 90 -11.60 1.57 -14.65
N ILE A 91 -11.87 0.73 -13.63
CA ILE A 91 -13.15 0.02 -13.55
C ILE A 91 -14.28 0.99 -13.24
N SER A 92 -14.09 1.94 -12.33
CA SER A 92 -15.12 2.95 -12.01
C SER A 92 -15.55 3.75 -13.24
N ASP A 93 -14.58 4.21 -14.04
CA ASP A 93 -14.84 4.89 -15.31
C ASP A 93 -15.57 4.00 -16.33
N TYR A 94 -15.14 2.74 -16.48
CA TYR A 94 -15.85 1.78 -17.32
C TYR A 94 -17.31 1.60 -16.88
N MET A 95 -17.55 1.39 -15.58
CA MET A 95 -18.88 1.19 -15.01
C MET A 95 -19.80 2.37 -15.33
N CYS A 96 -19.35 3.59 -15.06
CA CYS A 96 -20.10 4.81 -15.32
C CYS A 96 -20.42 4.98 -16.81
N ARG A 97 -19.42 4.80 -17.69
CA ARG A 97 -19.61 4.93 -19.14
C ARG A 97 -20.58 3.90 -19.69
N THR A 98 -20.41 2.63 -19.32
CA THR A 98 -21.28 1.56 -19.80
C THR A 98 -22.71 1.75 -19.33
N LEU A 99 -22.93 2.17 -18.08
CA LEU A 99 -24.28 2.46 -17.58
C LEU A 99 -24.94 3.66 -18.29
N ALA A 100 -24.16 4.69 -18.65
CA ALA A 100 -24.67 5.87 -19.35
C ALA A 100 -24.98 5.61 -20.83
N GLU A 101 -24.16 4.80 -21.51
CA GLU A 101 -24.22 4.64 -22.97
C GLU A 101 -24.90 3.33 -23.41
N THR A 102 -24.58 2.21 -22.74
CA THR A 102 -24.95 0.85 -23.17
C THR A 102 -25.17 -0.09 -21.97
N PRO A 103 -26.15 0.16 -21.10
CA PRO A 103 -26.29 -0.53 -19.80
C PRO A 103 -26.41 -2.06 -19.92
N ASP A 104 -27.03 -2.57 -20.98
CA ASP A 104 -27.18 -4.01 -21.23
C ASP A 104 -25.85 -4.75 -21.50
N LEU A 105 -24.77 -4.01 -21.78
CA LEU A 105 -23.43 -4.56 -22.04
C LEU A 105 -22.53 -4.55 -20.80
N LEU A 106 -23.09 -4.32 -19.62
CA LEU A 106 -22.33 -4.31 -18.38
C LEU A 106 -21.74 -5.69 -18.08
N SER A 107 -20.41 -5.77 -18.00
CA SER A 107 -19.70 -7.02 -17.75
C SER A 107 -19.81 -7.44 -16.27
N PRO A 108 -20.36 -8.63 -15.96
CA PRO A 108 -20.38 -9.15 -14.59
C PRO A 108 -18.97 -9.31 -13.99
N MET A 109 -17.98 -9.64 -14.84
CA MET A 109 -16.58 -9.75 -14.45
C MET A 109 -15.96 -8.41 -14.04
N ARG A 110 -16.38 -7.30 -14.64
CA ARG A 110 -15.91 -5.97 -14.22
C ARG A 110 -16.68 -5.44 -13.03
N PHE A 111 -17.98 -5.74 -12.95
CA PHE A 111 -18.82 -5.36 -11.82
C PHE A 111 -18.32 -5.91 -10.48
N HIS A 112 -17.99 -7.20 -10.38
CA HIS A 112 -17.49 -7.74 -9.11
C HIS A 112 -16.11 -7.17 -8.69
N ASN A 113 -15.40 -6.53 -9.63
CA ASN A 113 -14.11 -5.89 -9.40
C ASN A 113 -14.24 -4.37 -9.17
N SER A 114 -15.46 -3.81 -9.22
CA SER A 114 -15.68 -2.37 -9.05
C SER A 114 -15.80 -1.95 -7.58
N VAL A 115 -15.96 -2.91 -6.67
CA VAL A 115 -16.00 -2.65 -5.24
C VAL A 115 -14.59 -2.30 -4.73
N HIS A 116 -14.51 -1.35 -3.80
CA HIS A 116 -13.22 -0.88 -3.26
C HIS A 116 -12.43 -2.02 -2.60
N ASN A 117 -13.12 -2.96 -1.96
CA ASN A 117 -12.51 -4.11 -1.30
C ASN A 117 -12.06 -5.24 -2.25
N ALA A 118 -12.06 -5.05 -3.58
CA ALA A 118 -11.69 -6.12 -4.53
C ALA A 118 -10.30 -6.69 -4.22
N ALA A 119 -9.27 -5.85 -4.02
CA ALA A 119 -7.91 -6.31 -3.68
C ALA A 119 -7.87 -7.11 -2.38
N ALA A 120 -8.60 -6.65 -1.35
CA ALA A 120 -8.71 -7.32 -0.07
C ALA A 120 -9.41 -8.70 -0.21
N GLY A 121 -10.45 -8.78 -1.06
CA GLY A 121 -11.14 -10.03 -1.38
C GLY A 121 -10.25 -11.04 -2.11
N TYR A 122 -9.49 -10.58 -3.11
CA TYR A 122 -8.50 -11.44 -3.79
C TYR A 122 -7.42 -11.94 -2.84
N TRP A 123 -6.94 -11.10 -1.92
CA TRP A 123 -6.01 -11.53 -0.88
C TRP A 123 -6.63 -12.60 0.01
N SER A 124 -7.82 -12.36 0.56
CA SER A 124 -8.49 -13.32 1.46
C SER A 124 -8.66 -14.69 0.80
N ILE A 125 -9.09 -14.73 -0.46
CA ILE A 125 -9.28 -15.98 -1.20
C ILE A 125 -7.94 -16.62 -1.57
N GLY A 126 -7.03 -15.86 -2.19
CA GLY A 126 -5.76 -16.37 -2.70
C GLY A 126 -4.79 -16.81 -1.61
N ALA A 127 -4.72 -16.06 -0.50
CA ALA A 127 -3.93 -16.41 0.67
C ALA A 127 -4.60 -17.49 1.53
N GLY A 128 -5.91 -17.75 1.37
CA GLY A 128 -6.67 -18.58 2.29
C GLY A 128 -6.83 -17.95 3.68
N ALA A 129 -6.73 -16.63 3.78
CA ALA A 129 -6.80 -15.90 5.04
C ALA A 129 -8.22 -15.95 5.62
N ARG A 130 -8.33 -16.46 6.85
CA ARG A 130 -9.59 -16.58 7.61
C ARG A 130 -9.74 -15.54 8.72
N GLY A 131 -8.71 -14.72 8.93
CA GLY A 131 -8.74 -13.58 9.84
C GLY A 131 -9.51 -12.39 9.27
N ASP A 132 -9.41 -11.25 9.94
CA ASP A 132 -10.02 -10.02 9.48
C ASP A 132 -9.22 -9.43 8.31
N VAL A 133 -9.92 -9.10 7.23
CA VAL A 133 -9.36 -8.50 6.02
C VAL A 133 -10.23 -7.28 5.67
N THR A 134 -9.73 -6.09 5.99
CA THR A 134 -10.46 -4.83 5.85
C THR A 134 -9.93 -4.01 4.69
N ALA A 135 -10.84 -3.30 4.00
CA ALA A 135 -10.51 -2.33 2.97
C ALA A 135 -10.88 -0.91 3.42
N LEU A 136 -9.96 0.04 3.29
CA LEU A 136 -10.10 1.43 3.73
C LEU A 136 -9.85 2.41 2.58
N SER A 137 -10.56 3.53 2.61
CA SER A 137 -10.25 4.70 1.79
C SER A 137 -10.09 5.92 2.67
N GLY A 138 -8.97 6.61 2.52
CA GLY A 138 -8.68 7.91 3.14
C GLY A 138 -8.30 8.97 2.10
N ALA A 139 -8.69 8.80 0.83
CA ALA A 139 -8.19 9.62 -0.28
C ALA A 139 -6.64 9.75 -0.23
N THR A 140 -6.11 10.98 -0.19
CA THR A 140 -4.66 11.26 -0.08
C THR A 140 -4.05 10.86 1.27
N ASP A 141 -4.88 10.60 2.29
CA ASP A 141 -4.48 10.20 3.65
C ASP A 141 -4.53 8.68 3.85
N SER A 142 -4.73 7.89 2.78
CA SER A 142 -4.91 6.44 2.86
C SER A 142 -3.73 5.73 3.54
N LEU A 143 -2.50 6.20 3.35
CA LEU A 143 -1.32 5.72 4.07
C LEU A 143 -1.46 5.91 5.59
N VAL A 144 -1.76 7.13 6.03
CA VAL A 144 -1.88 7.47 7.46
C VAL A 144 -3.04 6.71 8.10
N THR A 145 -4.18 6.68 7.43
CA THR A 145 -5.37 5.94 7.87
C THR A 145 -5.07 4.46 8.03
N GLY A 146 -4.40 3.85 7.03
CA GLY A 146 -4.01 2.45 7.09
C GLY A 146 -2.99 2.14 8.18
N LEU A 147 -2.02 3.03 8.42
CA LEU A 147 -1.04 2.89 9.51
C LEU A 147 -1.71 2.96 10.88
N ILE A 148 -2.66 3.88 11.08
CA ILE A 148 -3.41 3.99 12.34
C ILE A 148 -4.23 2.73 12.58
N GLU A 149 -4.97 2.24 11.58
CA GLU A 149 -5.78 1.02 11.70
C GLU A 149 -4.90 -0.20 12.01
N ALA A 150 -3.84 -0.41 11.22
CA ALA A 150 -2.97 -1.57 11.40
C ALA A 150 -2.24 -1.53 12.74
N ALA A 151 -1.77 -0.35 13.18
CA ALA A 151 -1.13 -0.17 14.48
C ALA A 151 -2.11 -0.43 15.64
N ALA A 152 -3.35 0.04 15.53
CA ALA A 152 -4.39 -0.20 16.52
C ALA A 152 -4.67 -1.71 16.68
N ARG A 153 -4.82 -2.44 15.57
CA ARG A 153 -5.01 -3.91 15.59
C ARG A 153 -3.83 -4.65 16.19
N VAL A 154 -2.60 -4.32 15.77
CA VAL A 154 -1.39 -4.90 16.37
C VAL A 154 -1.35 -4.65 17.88
N HIS A 155 -1.73 -3.46 18.32
CA HIS A 155 -1.74 -3.09 19.73
C HIS A 155 -2.80 -3.86 20.53
N CYS A 156 -4.03 -3.93 20.03
CA CYS A 156 -5.17 -4.56 20.71
C CYS A 156 -5.06 -6.08 20.72
N ASP A 157 -4.81 -6.69 19.56
CA ASP A 157 -4.89 -8.14 19.39
C ASP A 157 -3.56 -8.85 19.59
N ARG A 158 -2.46 -8.08 19.61
CA ARG A 158 -1.08 -8.59 19.72
C ARG A 158 -0.74 -9.63 18.66
N ARG A 159 -1.29 -9.45 17.46
CA ARG A 159 -1.06 -10.32 16.28
C ARG A 159 -0.44 -9.55 15.13
N PRO A 160 0.28 -10.24 14.22
CA PRO A 160 0.75 -9.61 12.99
C PRO A 160 -0.40 -9.11 12.12
N VAL A 161 -0.22 -7.93 11.54
CA VAL A 161 -1.17 -7.30 10.61
C VAL A 161 -0.43 -6.89 9.34
N LEU A 162 -0.92 -7.35 8.19
CA LEU A 162 -0.44 -6.94 6.89
C LEU A 162 -1.14 -5.64 6.48
N LEU A 163 -0.39 -4.55 6.38
CA LEU A 163 -0.85 -3.31 5.77
C LEU A 163 -0.43 -3.27 4.29
N VAL A 164 -1.37 -3.07 3.38
CA VAL A 164 -1.11 -2.87 1.95
C VAL A 164 -1.67 -1.52 1.53
N VAL A 165 -0.79 -0.63 1.06
CA VAL A 165 -1.14 0.72 0.58
C VAL A 165 -0.94 0.72 -0.92
N TYR A 166 -1.95 1.10 -1.68
CA TYR A 166 -1.89 1.07 -3.13
C TYR A 166 -2.78 2.12 -3.77
N ASP A 167 -2.37 2.64 -4.92
CA ASP A 167 -3.18 3.51 -5.76
C ASP A 167 -2.77 3.35 -7.22
N MET A 168 -3.72 3.59 -8.12
CA MET A 168 -3.49 3.52 -9.57
C MET A 168 -3.47 4.91 -10.20
N LEU A 169 -2.96 4.95 -11.43
CA LEU A 169 -3.11 6.12 -12.27
C LEU A 169 -4.58 6.46 -12.54
N ALA A 170 -4.86 7.75 -12.66
CA ALA A 170 -6.11 8.26 -13.19
C ALA A 170 -5.94 8.59 -14.69
N ASP A 171 -6.90 8.17 -15.50
CA ASP A 171 -6.96 8.52 -16.92
C ASP A 171 -8.33 9.09 -17.29
N GLY A 172 -8.40 9.80 -18.42
CA GLY A 172 -9.63 10.38 -18.94
C GLY A 172 -10.36 11.25 -17.90
N PRO A 173 -11.68 11.07 -17.73
CA PRO A 173 -12.48 11.85 -16.78
C PRO A 173 -12.03 11.71 -15.31
N MET A 174 -11.40 10.60 -14.93
CA MET A 174 -10.99 10.37 -13.54
C MET A 174 -9.87 11.32 -13.10
N ARG A 175 -9.16 11.95 -14.04
CA ARG A 175 -8.14 12.97 -13.73
C ARG A 175 -8.70 14.22 -13.04
N ALA A 176 -10.01 14.45 -13.11
CA ALA A 176 -10.67 15.53 -12.40
C ALA A 176 -10.79 15.28 -10.88
N VAL A 177 -10.71 14.01 -10.44
CA VAL A 177 -10.89 13.61 -9.04
C VAL A 177 -9.62 13.02 -8.40
N TRP A 178 -8.68 12.54 -9.22
CA TRP A 178 -7.43 11.94 -8.75
C TRP A 178 -6.27 12.31 -9.68
N GLN A 179 -5.11 12.65 -9.12
CA GLN A 179 -4.02 13.25 -9.88
C GLN A 179 -2.87 12.29 -10.23
N ALA A 180 -2.83 11.10 -9.63
CA ALA A 180 -1.72 10.16 -9.83
C ALA A 180 -1.61 9.73 -11.30
N ARG A 181 -0.38 9.74 -11.82
CA ARG A 181 -0.09 9.35 -13.22
C ARG A 181 0.55 7.99 -13.31
N HIS A 182 1.15 7.51 -12.23
CA HIS A 182 1.76 6.19 -12.15
C HIS A 182 1.15 5.38 -11.01
N PRO A 183 0.98 4.07 -11.21
CA PRO A 183 0.53 3.19 -10.15
C PRO A 183 1.64 2.96 -9.12
N PHE A 184 1.27 2.78 -7.86
CA PHE A 184 2.19 2.47 -6.77
C PHE A 184 1.51 1.54 -5.76
N ALA A 185 2.22 0.52 -5.30
CA ALA A 185 1.83 -0.26 -4.14
C ALA A 185 3.03 -0.56 -3.23
N CYS A 186 2.77 -0.61 -1.94
CA CYS A 186 3.70 -1.14 -0.95
C CYS A 186 2.95 -1.93 0.12
N ALA A 187 3.69 -2.77 0.84
CA ALA A 187 3.14 -3.49 1.98
C ALA A 187 4.12 -3.52 3.14
N PHE A 188 3.57 -3.56 4.36
CA PHE A 188 4.29 -3.73 5.60
C PHE A 188 3.60 -4.82 6.41
N LEU A 189 4.31 -5.89 6.74
CA LEU A 189 3.83 -6.82 7.76
C LEU A 189 4.27 -6.28 9.12
N LEU A 190 3.33 -5.75 9.88
CA LEU A 190 3.55 -5.16 11.19
C LEU A 190 3.28 -6.20 12.28
N GLY A 191 4.03 -6.17 13.37
CA GLY A 191 3.83 -7.09 14.48
C GLY A 191 4.08 -6.43 15.84
N PRO A 192 3.76 -7.12 16.94
CA PRO A 192 3.99 -6.61 18.28
C PRO A 192 5.46 -6.27 18.48
N ALA A 193 5.71 -5.16 19.19
CA ALA A 193 7.06 -4.78 19.59
C ALA A 193 7.74 -5.91 20.36
N ALA A 194 9.05 -6.07 20.12
CA ALA A 194 9.86 -7.07 20.79
C ALA A 194 11.15 -6.41 21.33
N PRO A 195 11.60 -6.76 22.55
CA PRO A 195 12.90 -6.30 23.07
C PRO A 195 14.04 -6.71 22.12
N GLY A 196 14.99 -5.80 21.90
CA GLY A 196 16.15 -6.04 21.03
C GLY A 196 15.84 -6.10 19.52
N SER A 197 14.62 -5.74 19.11
CA SER A 197 14.24 -5.57 17.70
C SER A 197 14.19 -4.08 17.33
N ALA A 198 14.37 -3.76 16.04
CA ALA A 198 14.13 -2.42 15.51
C ALA A 198 12.63 -2.11 15.56
N ASN A 199 12.18 -1.45 16.63
CA ASN A 199 10.79 -1.08 16.83
C ASN A 199 10.51 0.30 16.22
N LEU A 200 9.26 0.53 15.81
CA LEU A 200 8.71 1.81 15.42
C LEU A 200 7.77 2.31 16.53
N GLU A 201 7.93 3.56 16.93
CA GLU A 201 6.98 4.29 17.76
C GLU A 201 6.14 5.20 16.88
N LEU A 202 4.83 5.01 16.92
CA LEU A 202 3.83 5.79 16.21
C LEU A 202 3.08 6.66 17.21
N SER A 203 2.99 7.96 16.94
CA SER A 203 2.26 8.91 17.76
C SER A 203 1.45 9.87 16.89
N PRO A 204 0.14 10.07 17.16
CA PRO A 204 -0.64 11.08 16.47
C PRO A 204 -0.12 12.48 16.78
N GLU A 205 -0.12 13.36 15.79
CA GLU A 205 0.25 14.77 15.92
C GLU A 205 -0.84 15.65 15.30
N ASP A 206 -1.42 16.53 16.11
CA ASP A 206 -2.45 17.47 15.65
C ASP A 206 -1.83 18.62 14.86
N GLY A 207 -2.54 19.10 13.83
CA GLY A 207 -2.16 20.30 13.09
C GLY A 207 -0.99 20.14 12.12
N VAL A 208 -0.56 18.91 11.82
CA VAL A 208 0.43 18.63 10.77
C VAL A 208 -0.22 18.81 9.40
N ARG A 209 0.19 19.85 8.66
CA ARG A 209 -0.43 20.21 7.36
C ARG A 209 0.34 19.68 6.16
N GLU A 210 1.63 19.43 6.32
CA GLU A 210 2.53 18.94 5.29
C GLU A 210 3.46 17.87 5.86
N ASP A 211 3.91 16.96 5.01
CA ASP A 211 4.88 15.95 5.41
C ASP A 211 6.22 16.62 5.74
N ASP A 212 6.78 16.28 6.90
CA ASP A 212 8.15 16.62 7.28
C ASP A 212 8.92 15.31 7.45
N CYS A 213 9.55 14.91 6.34
CA CYS A 213 10.29 13.66 6.20
C CYS A 213 11.68 13.95 5.62
N PRO A 214 12.70 13.13 5.97
CA PRO A 214 14.01 13.22 5.35
C PRO A 214 13.92 13.12 3.82
N PRO A 215 14.76 13.87 3.08
CA PRO A 215 14.71 13.88 1.63
C PRO A 215 15.05 12.50 1.06
N LEU A 216 14.32 12.11 0.02
CA LEU A 216 14.62 10.95 -0.81
C LEU A 216 15.44 11.38 -2.04
N PRO A 217 16.17 10.46 -2.69
CA PRO A 217 16.70 10.70 -4.04
C PRO A 217 15.61 11.22 -4.99
N SER A 218 15.99 12.10 -5.93
CA SER A 218 15.03 12.84 -6.77
C SER A 218 14.02 11.92 -7.48
N ALA A 219 14.48 10.80 -8.04
CA ALA A 219 13.63 9.83 -8.72
C ALA A 219 12.54 9.23 -7.81
N LEU A 220 12.80 9.07 -6.50
CA LEU A 220 11.81 8.59 -5.52
C LEU A 220 10.94 9.74 -5.01
N ALA A 221 11.50 10.93 -4.82
CA ALA A 221 10.73 12.13 -4.45
C ALA A 221 9.67 12.48 -5.51
N GLU A 222 10.00 12.30 -6.80
CA GLU A 222 9.04 12.44 -7.90
C GLU A 222 7.87 11.44 -7.80
N ARG A 223 8.12 10.21 -7.32
CA ARG A 223 7.03 9.23 -7.08
C ARG A 223 6.11 9.69 -5.95
N VAL A 224 6.67 10.20 -4.86
CA VAL A 224 5.91 10.77 -3.72
C VAL A 224 5.02 11.92 -4.19
N ALA A 225 5.54 12.80 -5.04
CA ALA A 225 4.79 13.92 -5.59
C ALA A 225 3.69 13.51 -6.59
N ASP A 226 3.87 12.39 -7.29
CA ASP A 226 2.90 11.89 -8.26
C ASP A 226 1.74 11.14 -7.60
N ASN A 227 2.04 10.22 -6.67
CA ASN A 227 1.04 9.30 -6.12
C ASN A 227 1.03 9.33 -4.58
N PRO A 228 -0.12 9.64 -3.93
CA PRO A 228 -0.23 9.67 -2.47
C PRO A 228 0.19 8.37 -1.77
N ALA A 229 -0.04 7.19 -2.37
CA ALA A 229 0.44 5.92 -1.82
C ALA A 229 1.98 5.86 -1.76
N ALA A 230 2.69 6.55 -2.66
CA ALA A 230 4.14 6.58 -2.70
C ALA A 230 4.77 7.35 -1.54
N ARG A 231 4.00 8.11 -0.75
CA ARG A 231 4.45 8.64 0.56
C ARG A 231 5.02 7.55 1.47
N ALA A 232 4.61 6.30 1.27
CA ALA A 232 5.14 5.14 1.98
C ALA A 232 6.64 4.88 1.72
N LEU A 233 7.23 5.46 0.66
CA LEU A 233 8.67 5.41 0.40
C LEU A 233 9.49 5.98 1.55
N HIS A 234 8.99 7.02 2.24
CA HIS A 234 9.65 7.54 3.44
C HIS A 234 9.70 6.49 4.56
N LEU A 235 8.61 5.73 4.75
CA LEU A 235 8.59 4.64 5.73
C LEU A 235 9.47 3.47 5.30
N LEU A 236 9.51 3.13 4.01
CA LEU A 236 10.40 2.10 3.48
C LEU A 236 11.88 2.48 3.66
N ALA A 237 12.24 3.75 3.43
CA ALA A 237 13.59 4.28 3.68
C ALA A 237 13.95 4.25 5.18
N LEU A 238 12.99 4.60 6.04
CA LEU A 238 13.17 4.48 7.48
C LEU A 238 13.37 3.01 7.87
N VAL A 239 12.53 2.06 7.46
CA VAL A 239 12.64 0.65 7.90
C VAL A 239 13.83 -0.10 7.28
N SER A 240 14.33 0.32 6.11
CA SER A 240 15.55 -0.23 5.51
C SER A 240 16.84 0.29 6.14
N GLY A 241 16.77 1.32 6.98
CA GLY A 241 17.95 1.92 7.63
C GLY A 241 18.72 2.87 6.73
N HIS A 242 18.09 3.39 5.68
CA HIS A 242 18.67 4.45 4.85
C HIS A 242 18.91 5.73 5.65
N HIS A 243 18.04 6.01 6.62
CA HIS A 243 18.23 7.04 7.64
C HIS A 243 17.51 6.62 8.93
N ASP A 244 17.83 7.27 10.05
CA ASP A 244 17.16 7.06 11.35
C ASP A 244 16.34 8.28 11.81
N ALA A 245 16.32 9.34 11.02
CA ALA A 245 15.52 10.52 11.31
C ALA A 245 14.02 10.20 11.28
N PRO A 246 13.24 10.75 12.23
CA PRO A 246 11.83 10.43 12.37
C PRO A 246 10.99 11.10 11.28
N LEU A 247 9.88 10.46 10.91
CA LEU A 247 8.94 10.93 9.91
C LEU A 247 7.79 11.68 10.58
N ARG A 248 7.25 12.69 9.91
CA ARG A 248 5.95 13.29 10.22
C ARG A 248 5.11 13.26 8.94
N LEU A 249 4.07 12.46 8.94
CA LEU A 249 3.12 12.35 7.84
C LEU A 249 1.88 13.19 8.17
N ALA A 250 1.52 14.14 7.32
CA ALA A 250 0.30 14.93 7.42
C ALA A 250 -0.96 14.10 7.09
N ALA A 251 -2.09 14.52 7.63
CA ALA A 251 -3.41 14.05 7.22
C ALA A 251 -4.38 15.24 7.18
N ALA A 252 -5.23 15.30 6.17
CA ALA A 252 -6.25 16.33 6.02
C ALA A 252 -7.47 16.09 6.91
N GLN A 253 -7.87 14.83 7.13
CA GLN A 253 -9.09 14.47 7.86
C GLN A 253 -8.86 13.89 9.26
N GLY A 254 -7.72 14.16 9.89
CA GLY A 254 -7.41 13.65 11.22
C GLY A 254 -6.04 14.11 11.72
N PRO A 255 -5.52 13.49 12.80
CA PRO A 255 -4.17 13.76 13.23
C PRO A 255 -3.18 13.27 12.16
N GLY A 256 -2.09 14.02 11.97
CA GLY A 256 -0.91 13.49 11.32
C GLY A 256 -0.30 12.36 12.16
N LEU A 257 0.71 11.70 11.61
CA LEU A 257 1.38 10.59 12.25
C LEU A 257 2.89 10.83 12.29
N ARG A 258 3.43 10.89 13.50
CA ARG A 258 4.86 10.85 13.75
C ARG A 258 5.32 9.42 13.92
N ILE A 259 6.38 9.04 13.20
CA ILE A 259 6.97 7.69 13.20
C ILE A 259 8.46 7.81 13.51
N ALA A 260 8.93 7.13 14.55
CA ALA A 260 10.35 7.13 14.92
C ALA A 260 10.84 5.70 15.20
N ARG A 261 12.10 5.41 14.86
CA ARG A 261 12.76 4.19 15.32
C ARG A 261 13.06 4.27 16.81
N ARG A 262 12.84 3.15 17.51
CA ARG A 262 13.20 2.97 18.91
C ARG A 262 14.15 1.79 19.02
N THR A 263 15.40 2.08 19.37
CA THR A 263 16.45 1.10 19.68
C THR A 263 16.28 0.54 21.08
#